data_AF-A0A090MW50-F1
#
_entry.id   AF-A0A090MW50-F1
#
_cell.length_a   1.000
_cell.length_b   1.000
_cell.length_c   1.000
_cell.angle_alpha   90.00
_cell.angle_beta   90.00
_cell.angle_gamma   90.00
#
_symmetry.space_group_name_H-M   'P 1'
#
loop_
_entity.id
_entity.type
_entity.pdbx_description
1 polymer ?
#
loop_
_entity_poly.entity_id
_entity_poly.type
_entity_poly.pdbx_seq_one_letter_code
_entity_poly.pdbx_strand_id
1 'polypeptide(L)'
;MELIVILLLTIGITFSSAKPDCGTIESDYAPCIEKEKADRLFQNCCKMYAPEGCLPLCEYIADEFTSRSLIIEILKSKKCSLKHLSTVLFCASQNQDNRKCCEHLKLGDPTLGVGKRCLRFCDPSGEGIGALSKSDLTCIYNFNIPLYCGMASIKEY
;
A
#
# COMPACT_ATOMS: atom_id res chain seq x y z
N MET A 1 21.78 46.86 -35.01
CA MET A 1 23.22 46.86 -34.68
C MET A 1 23.34 47.34 -33.24
N GLU A 2 23.62 46.56 -32.20
CA GLU A 2 23.96 45.16 -31.92
C GLU A 2 23.54 45.01 -30.43
N LEU A 3 22.71 44.03 -30.05
CA LEU A 3 23.11 42.80 -29.31
C LEU A 3 23.87 43.09 -28.00
N ILE A 4 23.35 42.73 -26.82
CA ILE A 4 23.52 41.40 -26.24
C ILE A 4 22.35 41.06 -25.29
N VAL A 5 21.71 39.92 -25.58
CA VAL A 5 20.70 39.23 -24.77
C VAL A 5 21.44 38.40 -23.72
N ILE A 6 21.29 38.73 -22.43
CA ILE A 6 21.75 37.87 -21.34
C ILE A 6 20.68 36.80 -21.12
N LEU A 7 20.90 35.63 -21.71
CA LEU A 7 20.10 34.42 -21.52
C LEU A 7 20.35 33.87 -20.11
N LEU A 8 19.57 34.34 -19.13
CA LEU A 8 19.45 33.66 -17.85
C LEU A 8 18.62 32.40 -18.07
N LEU A 9 19.29 31.26 -18.23
CA LEU A 9 18.70 29.93 -18.08
C LEU A 9 18.29 29.78 -16.61
N THR A 10 17.12 30.30 -16.24
CA THR A 10 16.45 29.91 -15.00
C THR A 10 16.00 28.48 -15.22
N ILE A 11 16.82 27.54 -14.76
CA ILE A 11 16.43 26.16 -14.50
C ILE A 11 15.09 26.24 -13.77
N GLY A 12 14.03 25.76 -14.42
CA GLY A 12 12.74 25.56 -13.77
C GLY A 12 12.93 24.50 -12.71
N ILE A 13 13.35 24.90 -11.51
CA ILE A 13 13.23 24.06 -10.34
C ILE A 13 11.74 24.12 -9.99
N THR A 14 10.96 23.19 -10.55
CA THR A 14 9.67 22.87 -9.99
C THR A 14 9.96 22.19 -8.66
N PHE A 15 10.02 22.98 -7.59
CA PHE A 15 9.85 22.46 -6.24
C PHE A 15 8.45 21.86 -6.21
N SER A 16 8.36 20.53 -6.27
CA SER A 16 7.10 19.82 -6.03
C SER A 16 6.66 20.24 -4.64
N SER A 17 5.62 21.07 -4.56
CA SER A 17 4.99 21.42 -3.30
C SER A 17 4.56 20.12 -2.67
N ALA A 18 5.12 19.77 -1.51
CA ALA A 18 4.54 18.77 -0.62
C ALA A 18 3.02 19.03 -0.61
N LYS A 19 2.21 18.06 -1.01
CA LYS A 19 0.74 18.17 -0.96
C LYS A 19 0.40 18.34 0.53
N PRO A 20 -0.03 19.52 1.00
CA PRO A 20 -0.16 19.77 2.43
C PRO A 20 -1.18 18.83 3.11
N ASP A 21 -2.08 18.22 2.32
CA ASP A 21 -3.19 17.41 2.81
C ASP A 21 -3.12 15.94 2.39
N CYS A 22 -1.98 15.41 1.96
CA CYS A 22 -1.87 14.00 1.54
C CYS A 22 -2.15 12.98 2.67
N GLY A 23 -2.63 11.79 2.31
CA GLY A 23 -2.94 10.70 3.25
C GLY A 23 -4.11 11.02 4.19
N THR A 24 -4.96 11.97 3.81
CA THR A 24 -6.18 12.39 4.53
C THR A 24 -7.41 12.09 3.69
N ILE A 25 -8.60 12.17 4.31
CA ILE A 25 -9.86 11.98 3.58
C ILE A 25 -10.09 13.09 2.53
N GLU A 26 -9.63 14.32 2.78
CA GLU A 26 -9.75 15.46 1.86
C GLU A 26 -8.94 15.26 0.58
N SER A 27 -7.89 14.44 0.64
CA SER A 27 -7.06 14.06 -0.51
C SER A 27 -7.46 12.74 -1.15
N ASP A 28 -8.59 12.14 -0.74
CA ASP A 28 -8.94 10.75 -1.03
C ASP A 28 -7.81 9.77 -0.69
N TYR A 29 -7.07 10.08 0.38
CA TYR A 29 -5.87 9.38 0.83
C TYR A 29 -4.75 9.29 -0.22
N ALA A 30 -4.61 10.29 -1.09
CA ALA A 30 -3.49 10.37 -2.02
C ALA A 30 -2.14 10.23 -1.28
N PRO A 31 -1.20 9.39 -1.76
CA PRO A 31 0.08 9.20 -1.10
C PRO A 31 0.91 10.48 -0.94
N CYS A 32 1.62 10.57 0.18
CA CYS A 32 2.50 11.69 0.49
C CYS A 32 3.92 11.56 -0.09
N ILE A 33 4.31 10.36 -0.53
CA ILE A 33 5.64 10.09 -1.07
C ILE A 33 5.55 9.35 -2.39
N GLU A 34 6.62 9.44 -3.17
CA GLU A 34 6.77 8.69 -4.41
C GLU A 34 6.73 7.18 -4.17
N LYS A 35 6.03 6.47 -5.07
CA LYS A 35 5.85 5.01 -5.01
C LYS A 35 7.16 4.26 -4.85
N GLU A 36 8.20 4.64 -5.61
CA GLU A 36 9.50 3.98 -5.55
C GLU A 36 10.14 4.07 -4.15
N LYS A 37 9.97 5.20 -3.45
CA LYS A 37 10.45 5.37 -2.07
C LYS A 37 9.65 4.48 -1.12
N ALA A 38 8.34 4.42 -1.28
CA ALA A 38 7.46 3.56 -0.49
C ALA A 38 7.78 2.07 -0.68
N ASP A 39 7.95 1.63 -1.93
CA ASP A 39 8.28 0.25 -2.27
C ASP A 39 9.60 -0.18 -1.64
N ARG A 40 10.62 0.68 -1.63
CA ARG A 40 11.89 0.37 -0.95
C ARG A 40 11.69 0.09 0.54
N LEU A 41 10.87 0.88 1.24
CA LEU A 41 10.54 0.66 2.65
C LEU A 41 9.82 -0.67 2.85
N PHE A 42 8.82 -0.95 2.02
CA PHE A 42 8.02 -2.17 2.08
C PHE A 42 8.89 -3.42 1.81
N GLN A 43 9.69 -3.40 0.74
CA GLN A 43 10.60 -4.49 0.39
C GLN A 43 11.65 -4.74 1.49
N ASN A 44 12.21 -3.69 2.08
CA ASN A 44 13.19 -3.84 3.16
C ASN A 44 12.58 -4.52 4.40
N CYS A 45 11.35 -4.16 4.77
CA CYS A 45 10.62 -4.86 5.82
C CYS A 45 10.41 -6.34 5.46
N CYS A 46 9.92 -6.63 4.26
CA CYS A 46 9.68 -8.01 3.84
C CYS A 46 10.95 -8.86 3.79
N LYS A 47 12.09 -8.31 3.38
CA LYS A 47 13.38 -9.02 3.40
C LYS A 47 13.79 -9.45 4.81
N MET A 48 13.35 -8.74 5.85
CA MET A 48 13.65 -9.07 7.25
C MET A 48 12.65 -10.08 7.84
N TYR A 49 11.37 -9.99 7.47
CA TYR A 49 10.32 -10.70 8.20
C TYR A 49 9.54 -11.72 7.36
N ALA A 50 9.44 -11.55 6.04
CA ALA A 50 8.64 -12.40 5.16
C ALA A 50 9.52 -13.49 4.49
N PRO A 51 8.97 -14.68 4.20
CA PRO A 51 9.66 -15.69 3.41
C PRO A 51 9.95 -15.21 1.98
N GLU A 52 11.01 -15.74 1.36
CA GLU A 52 11.46 -15.36 0.02
C GLU A 52 10.34 -15.44 -1.04
N GLY A 53 9.54 -16.51 -1.03
CA GLY A 53 8.46 -16.67 -1.99
C GLY A 53 7.29 -15.69 -1.82
N CYS A 54 7.26 -14.91 -0.75
CA CYS A 54 6.31 -13.81 -0.54
C CYS A 54 6.84 -12.45 -0.99
N LEU A 55 8.15 -12.31 -1.25
CA LEU A 55 8.77 -11.03 -1.63
C LEU A 55 8.14 -10.36 -2.87
N PRO A 56 7.65 -11.10 -3.89
CA PRO A 56 7.00 -10.45 -5.02
C PRO A 56 5.70 -9.72 -4.66
N LEU A 57 5.10 -9.99 -3.49
CA LEU A 57 3.93 -9.26 -2.97
C LEU A 57 4.30 -7.93 -2.27
N CYS A 58 5.59 -7.66 -2.09
CA CYS A 58 6.07 -6.52 -1.31
C CYS A 58 6.28 -5.28 -2.16
N GLU A 59 5.24 -4.92 -2.90
CA GLU A 59 5.15 -3.73 -3.74
C GLU A 59 3.76 -3.11 -3.56
N TYR A 60 3.67 -1.78 -3.51
CA TYR A 60 2.39 -1.08 -3.42
C TYR A 60 1.65 -1.10 -4.76
N ILE A 61 0.87 -2.16 -5.00
CA ILE A 61 0.02 -2.32 -6.19
C ILE A 61 -1.42 -1.95 -5.83
N ALA A 62 -1.82 -0.72 -6.18
CA ALA A 62 -3.17 -0.19 -5.89
C ALA A 62 -4.23 -0.60 -6.94
N ASP A 63 -3.81 -1.02 -8.12
CA ASP A 63 -4.73 -1.55 -9.15
C ASP A 63 -5.32 -2.90 -8.68
N GLU A 64 -6.66 -2.98 -8.65
CA GLU A 64 -7.39 -4.15 -8.15
C GLU A 64 -7.04 -5.41 -8.95
N PHE A 65 -7.07 -5.32 -10.28
CA PHE A 65 -6.89 -6.47 -11.16
C PHE A 65 -5.47 -7.01 -11.07
N THR A 66 -4.47 -6.13 -11.10
CA THR A 66 -3.05 -6.50 -11.01
C THR A 66 -2.74 -7.11 -9.65
N SER A 67 -3.18 -6.47 -8.56
CA SER A 67 -2.97 -6.95 -7.19
C SER A 67 -3.61 -8.33 -6.98
N ARG A 68 -4.88 -8.49 -7.39
CA ARG A 68 -5.59 -9.77 -7.29
C ARG A 68 -4.93 -10.86 -8.12
N SER A 69 -4.53 -10.55 -9.36
CA SER A 69 -3.91 -11.53 -10.26
C SER A 69 -2.58 -12.04 -9.70
N LEU A 70 -1.74 -11.14 -9.19
CA LEU A 70 -0.46 -11.49 -8.58
C LEU A 70 -0.64 -12.39 -7.35
N ILE A 71 -1.57 -12.04 -6.46
CA ILE A 71 -1.88 -12.86 -5.29
C ILE A 71 -2.35 -14.26 -5.69
N ILE A 72 -3.27 -14.35 -6.65
CA ILE A 72 -3.76 -15.64 -7.14
C ILE A 72 -2.61 -16.47 -7.71
N GLU A 73 -1.73 -15.88 -8.51
CA GLU A 73 -0.58 -16.56 -9.10
C GLU A 73 0.36 -17.11 -8.02
N ILE A 74 0.72 -16.28 -7.04
CA ILE A 74 1.65 -16.64 -5.97
C ILE A 74 1.08 -17.72 -5.06
N LEU A 75 -0.21 -17.64 -4.72
CA LEU A 75 -0.89 -18.65 -3.92
C LEU A 75 -1.04 -19.98 -4.69
N LYS A 76 -1.39 -19.93 -5.98
CA LYS A 76 -1.51 -21.13 -6.84
C LYS A 76 -0.17 -21.82 -7.06
N SER A 77 0.89 -21.04 -7.29
CA SER A 77 2.26 -21.56 -7.43
C SER A 77 2.89 -22.00 -6.09
N LYS A 78 2.18 -21.80 -4.97
CA LYS A 78 2.62 -22.12 -3.61
C LYS A 78 3.94 -21.44 -3.20
N LYS A 79 4.33 -20.36 -3.89
CA LYS A 79 5.52 -19.56 -3.54
C LYS A 79 5.35 -18.91 -2.17
N CYS A 80 4.16 -18.39 -1.89
CA CYS A 80 3.79 -17.85 -0.57
C CYS A 80 2.55 -18.57 -0.05
N SER A 81 2.56 -18.92 1.24
CA SER A 81 1.39 -19.52 1.91
C SER A 81 0.51 -18.44 2.52
N LEU A 82 -0.81 -18.68 2.61
CA LEU A 82 -1.77 -17.80 3.29
C LEU A 82 -1.32 -17.37 4.69
N LYS A 83 -0.65 -18.26 5.44
CA LYS A 83 -0.16 -17.97 6.79
C LYS A 83 0.88 -16.84 6.86
N HIS A 84 1.56 -16.54 5.75
CA HIS A 84 2.60 -15.51 5.67
C HIS A 84 2.11 -14.18 5.10
N LEU A 85 0.87 -14.13 4.58
CA LEU A 85 0.28 -12.89 4.10
C LEU A 85 0.05 -11.87 5.22
N SER A 86 -0.12 -12.32 6.47
CA SER A 86 -0.17 -11.45 7.64
C SER A 86 1.13 -10.64 7.79
N THR A 87 2.29 -11.25 7.54
CA THR A 87 3.58 -10.55 7.57
C THR A 87 3.73 -9.55 6.43
N VAL A 88 3.21 -9.87 5.24
CA VAL A 88 3.17 -8.93 4.10
C VAL A 88 2.31 -7.72 4.46
N LEU A 89 1.12 -7.93 5.03
CA LEU A 89 0.24 -6.84 5.50
C LEU A 89 0.91 -6.02 6.62
N PHE A 90 1.56 -6.67 7.58
CA PHE A 90 2.32 -6.00 8.63
C PHE A 90 3.34 -5.02 8.03
N CYS A 91 4.13 -5.47 7.06
CA CYS A 91 5.08 -4.62 6.38
C CYS A 91 4.42 -3.51 5.54
N ALA A 92 3.34 -3.82 4.80
CA ALA A 92 2.61 -2.82 4.02
C ALA A 92 1.98 -1.72 4.89
N SER A 93 1.55 -2.07 6.11
CA SER A 93 0.89 -1.12 7.01
C SER A 93 1.84 -0.06 7.56
N GLN A 94 3.16 -0.30 7.50
CA GLN A 94 4.19 0.52 8.15
C GLN A 94 3.89 0.74 9.65
N ASN A 95 3.26 -0.26 10.27
CA ASN A 95 2.80 -0.24 11.66
C ASN A 95 1.86 0.95 11.98
N GLN A 96 1.04 1.37 11.01
CA GLN A 96 0.01 2.39 11.15
C GLN A 96 -1.39 1.76 11.18
N ASP A 97 -2.32 2.41 11.88
CA ASP A 97 -3.75 2.09 11.79
C ASP A 97 -4.34 2.80 10.56
N ASN A 98 -4.57 2.03 9.50
CA ASN A 98 -5.09 2.53 8.24
C ASN A 98 -6.59 2.28 8.06
N ARG A 99 -7.32 1.87 9.12
CA ARG A 99 -8.73 1.46 9.01
C ARG A 99 -9.63 2.56 8.48
N LYS A 100 -9.39 3.84 8.81
CA LYS A 100 -10.16 4.97 8.27
C LYS A 100 -10.10 5.06 6.74
N CYS A 101 -8.91 4.89 6.16
CA CYS A 101 -8.73 4.84 4.71
C CYS A 101 -9.45 3.63 4.11
N CYS A 102 -9.31 2.46 4.72
CA CYS A 102 -9.97 1.25 4.22
C CYS A 102 -11.49 1.28 4.33
N GLU A 103 -12.05 1.91 5.37
CA GLU A 103 -13.49 2.16 5.49
C GLU A 103 -13.96 3.15 4.41
N HIS A 104 -13.19 4.21 4.15
CA HIS A 104 -13.45 5.16 3.07
C HIS A 104 -13.50 4.44 1.70
N LEU A 105 -12.54 3.54 1.45
CA LEU A 105 -12.48 2.69 0.26
C LEU A 105 -13.36 1.43 0.31
N LYS A 106 -14.34 1.39 1.22
CA LYS A 106 -15.40 0.36 1.27
C LYS A 106 -14.92 -1.08 1.51
N LEU A 107 -13.75 -1.29 2.09
CA LEU A 107 -13.26 -2.63 2.46
C LEU A 107 -14.10 -3.28 3.58
N GLY A 108 -14.88 -2.50 4.33
CA GLY A 108 -15.83 -2.98 5.33
C GLY A 108 -17.29 -3.04 4.86
N ASP A 109 -17.55 -2.91 3.56
CA ASP A 109 -18.91 -2.83 3.03
C ASP A 109 -19.68 -4.16 3.21
N PRO A 110 -20.92 -4.15 3.73
CA PRO A 110 -21.74 -5.36 3.89
C PRO A 110 -21.95 -6.16 2.61
N THR A 111 -21.92 -5.52 1.44
CA THR A 111 -22.07 -6.18 0.13
C THR A 111 -20.94 -7.17 -0.18
N LEU A 112 -19.78 -7.04 0.46
CA LEU A 112 -18.70 -8.01 0.38
C LEU A 112 -19.03 -9.34 1.09
N GLY A 113 -20.11 -9.40 1.86
CA GLY A 113 -20.58 -10.62 2.54
C GLY A 113 -19.71 -11.07 3.72
N VAL A 114 -18.83 -10.19 4.20
CA VAL A 114 -17.84 -10.48 5.26
C VAL A 114 -17.86 -9.47 6.41
N GLY A 115 -18.85 -8.57 6.40
CA GLY A 115 -18.97 -7.47 7.35
C GLY A 115 -17.68 -6.64 7.42
N LYS A 116 -17.32 -6.20 8.62
CA LYS A 116 -16.11 -5.40 8.86
C LYS A 116 -14.81 -6.20 8.92
N ARG A 117 -14.86 -7.52 8.72
CA ARG A 117 -13.72 -8.41 8.96
C ARG A 117 -12.49 -8.03 8.15
N CYS A 118 -12.64 -7.51 6.93
CA CYS A 118 -11.48 -7.16 6.09
C CYS A 118 -10.73 -5.92 6.58
N LEU A 119 -11.35 -5.07 7.42
CA LEU A 119 -10.68 -3.89 7.98
C LEU A 119 -9.46 -4.26 8.82
N ARG A 120 -9.41 -5.48 9.36
CA ARG A 120 -8.24 -5.96 10.09
C ARG A 120 -6.95 -5.95 9.26
N PHE A 121 -7.06 -6.07 7.93
CA PHE A 121 -5.87 -6.02 7.06
C PHE A 121 -5.21 -4.65 7.04
N CYS A 122 -5.91 -3.61 7.50
CA CYS A 122 -5.44 -2.23 7.50
C CYS A 122 -4.79 -1.82 8.82
N ASP A 123 -4.93 -2.64 9.86
CA ASP A 123 -4.22 -2.51 11.14
C ASP A 123 -3.80 -3.91 11.64
N PRO A 124 -2.92 -4.62 10.90
CA PRO A 124 -2.59 -6.01 11.21
C PRO A 124 -1.88 -6.17 12.57
N SER A 125 -1.10 -5.17 12.99
CA SER A 125 -0.46 -5.13 14.31
C SER A 125 -1.48 -4.93 15.43
N GLY A 126 -2.35 -3.91 15.31
CA GLY A 126 -3.34 -3.57 16.34
C GLY A 126 -4.42 -4.64 16.49
N GLU A 127 -4.75 -5.35 15.40
CA GLU A 127 -5.72 -6.45 15.39
C GLU A 127 -5.09 -7.81 15.70
N GLY A 128 -3.77 -7.88 15.94
CA GLY A 128 -3.08 -9.10 16.34
C GLY A 128 -3.17 -10.24 15.31
N ILE A 129 -3.09 -9.93 14.01
CA ILE A 129 -3.23 -10.94 12.97
C ILE A 129 -2.01 -11.84 12.89
N GLY A 130 -2.10 -13.03 13.48
CA GLY A 130 -1.05 -14.04 13.38
C GLY A 130 -0.96 -14.71 12.00
N ALA A 131 -2.10 -15.08 11.41
CA ALA A 131 -2.16 -15.78 10.12
C ALA A 131 -3.49 -15.52 9.40
N LEU A 132 -3.47 -15.66 8.06
CA LEU A 132 -4.70 -15.67 7.25
C LEU A 132 -5.11 -17.11 6.90
N SER A 133 -6.41 -17.29 6.67
CA SER A 133 -7.00 -18.57 6.31
C SER A 133 -7.91 -18.46 5.08
N LYS A 134 -8.47 -19.60 4.65
CA LYS A 134 -9.45 -19.63 3.54
C LYS A 134 -10.69 -18.78 3.80
N SER A 135 -11.04 -18.54 5.06
CA SER A 135 -12.16 -17.67 5.40
C SER A 135 -11.93 -16.24 4.89
N ASP A 136 -10.67 -15.84 4.70
CA ASP A 136 -10.27 -14.48 4.38
C ASP A 136 -10.13 -14.21 2.88
N LEU A 137 -10.47 -15.19 2.03
CA LEU A 137 -10.27 -15.08 0.58
C LEU A 137 -10.91 -13.82 -0.02
N THR A 138 -12.10 -13.43 0.43
CA THR A 138 -12.72 -12.16 0.00
C THR A 138 -11.85 -10.96 0.33
N CYS A 139 -11.27 -10.90 1.54
CA CYS A 139 -10.38 -9.82 1.94
C CYS A 139 -9.07 -9.85 1.14
N ILE A 140 -8.55 -11.06 0.90
CA ILE A 140 -7.34 -11.29 0.09
C ILE A 140 -7.55 -10.85 -1.36
N TYR A 141 -8.76 -10.97 -1.92
CA TYR A 141 -9.07 -10.47 -3.27
C TYR A 141 -9.20 -8.95 -3.38
N ASN A 142 -9.18 -8.25 -2.24
CA ASN A 142 -9.20 -6.78 -2.13
C ASN A 142 -7.92 -6.25 -1.47
N PHE A 143 -6.80 -6.96 -1.64
CA PHE A 143 -5.51 -6.63 -1.02
C PHE A 143 -4.94 -5.29 -1.50
N ASN A 144 -5.38 -4.79 -2.67
CA ASN A 144 -5.00 -3.49 -3.19
C ASN A 144 -5.39 -2.34 -2.24
N ILE A 145 -6.49 -2.46 -1.49
CA ILE A 145 -6.96 -1.41 -0.58
C ILE A 145 -6.00 -1.25 0.62
N PRO A 146 -5.66 -2.31 1.39
CA PRO A 146 -4.63 -2.23 2.43
C PRO A 146 -3.29 -1.73 1.91
N LEU A 147 -2.88 -2.10 0.69
CA LEU A 147 -1.65 -1.60 0.08
C LEU A 147 -1.73 -0.09 -0.17
N TYR A 148 -2.78 0.38 -0.84
CA TYR A 148 -2.99 1.81 -1.10
C TYR A 148 -2.99 2.62 0.19
N CYS A 149 -3.77 2.18 1.18
CA CYS A 149 -3.88 2.87 2.46
C CYS A 149 -2.59 2.81 3.28
N GLY A 150 -1.85 1.70 3.24
CA GLY A 150 -0.53 1.59 3.85
C GLY A 150 0.46 2.59 3.24
N MET A 151 0.49 2.72 1.92
CA MET A 151 1.30 3.73 1.22
C MET A 151 0.89 5.16 1.61
N ALA A 152 -0.41 5.43 1.67
CA ALA A 152 -0.97 6.74 2.01
C ALA A 152 -0.57 7.23 3.42
N SER A 153 -0.27 6.30 4.33
CA SER A 153 0.11 6.60 5.70
C SER A 153 1.55 7.10 5.86
N ILE A 154 2.42 6.85 4.87
CA ILE A 154 3.84 7.18 4.95
C ILE A 154 4.02 8.67 4.71
N LYS A 155 4.51 9.40 5.72
CA LYS A 155 4.77 10.84 5.63
C LYS A 155 6.15 11.15 5.06
N GLU A 156 6.27 12.29 4.40
CA GLU A 156 7.55 12.86 3.98
C GLU A 156 8.18 13.55 5.20
N TYR A 157 9.39 13.10 5.59
CA TYR A 157 10.21 13.70 6.65
C TYR A 157 11.46 14.31 6.04
#